data_AF-A0A7W5LYS4-F1
#
_entry.id   AF-A0A7W5LYS4-F1
#
_cell.length_a   1.000
_cell.length_b   1.000
_cell.length_c   1.000
_cell.angle_alpha   90.00
_cell.angle_beta   90.00
_cell.angle_gamma   90.00
#
_symmetry.space_group_name_H-M   'P 1'
#
loop_
_entity.id
_entity.type
_entity.pdbx_description
1 polymer ?
#
loop_
_entity_poly.entity_id
_entity_poly.type
_entity_poly.pdbx_seq_one_letter_code
_entity_poly.pdbx_strand_id
1 'polypeptide(L)' 'MRKEPLSMLAQSDLIDTLIGRCVMRDGAAAGETLLFIDSETLDDLVHLANRLRRLALFEDRIRAMASQ' A
#
# COMPACT_ATOMS: atom_id res chain seq x y z
N MET A 1 1.35 -13.36 -16.54
CA MET A 1 1.62 -14.06 -15.27
C MET A 1 0.40 -13.93 -14.38
N ARG A 2 -0.21 -15.06 -13.97
CA ARG A 2 -1.17 -15.05 -12.85
C ARG A 2 -0.36 -14.66 -11.62
N LYS A 3 -0.64 -13.48 -11.05
CA LYS A 3 0.02 -13.02 -9.81
C LYS A 3 -0.47 -13.94 -8.70
N GLU A 4 0.45 -14.63 -8.01
CA GLU A 4 0.05 -15.42 -6.86
C GLU A 4 -0.68 -14.53 -5.86
N PRO A 5 -1.78 -15.01 -5.25
CA PRO A 5 -2.45 -14.26 -4.20
C PRO A 5 -1.48 -14.01 -3.06
N LEU A 6 -1.63 -12.87 -2.39
CA LEU A 6 -0.82 -12.52 -1.22
C LEU A 6 -0.87 -13.65 -0.18
N SER A 7 0.23 -13.87 0.55
CA SER A 7 0.21 -14.77 1.70
C SER A 7 -0.77 -14.28 2.76
N MET A 8 -1.25 -15.16 3.65
CA MET A 8 -2.16 -14.75 4.73
C MET A 8 -1.56 -13.66 5.63
N LEU A 9 -0.24 -13.70 5.87
CA LEU A 9 0.46 -12.65 6.62
C LEU A 9 0.41 -11.31 5.88
N ALA A 10 0.77 -11.27 4.60
CA ALA A 10 0.75 -10.05 3.81
C ALA A 10 -0.68 -9.49 3.64
N GLN A 11 -1.71 -10.35 3.62
CA GLN A 11 -3.10 -9.93 3.67
C GLN A 11 -3.46 -9.31 5.02
N SER A 12 -3.02 -9.92 6.14
CA SER A 12 -3.21 -9.36 7.49
C SER A 12 -2.56 -7.99 7.63
N ASP A 13 -1.31 -7.83 7.20
CA ASP A 13 -0.58 -6.56 7.27
C ASP A 13 -1.28 -5.45 6.46
N LEU A 14 -1.86 -5.81 5.30
CA LEU A 14 -2.64 -4.89 4.49
C LEU A 14 -3.94 -4.47 5.20
N ILE A 15 -4.62 -5.41 5.85
CA ILE A 15 -5.83 -5.13 6.64
C ILE A 15 -5.49 -4.24 7.84
N ASP A 16 -4.42 -4.53 8.58
CA ASP A 16 -3.99 -3.71 9.72
C ASP A 16 -3.62 -2.29 9.29
N THR A 17 -2.98 -2.14 8.13
CA THR A 17 -2.70 -0.81 7.55
C THR A 17 -3.99 -0.04 7.24
N LEU A 18 -5.04 -0.72 6.75
CA LEU A 18 -6.33 -0.09 6.50
C LEU A 18 -7.02 0.30 7.81
N ILE A 19 -7.04 -0.59 8.81
CA ILE A 19 -7.60 -0.32 10.14
C ILE A 19 -6.89 0.88 10.78
N GLY A 20 -5.57 0.96 10.67
CA GLY A 20 -4.79 2.08 11.20
C GLY A 20 -5.19 3.45 10.66
N ARG A 21 -5.74 3.52 9.43
CA ARG A 21 -6.29 4.77 8.86
C ARG A 21 -7.67 5.14 9.42
N CYS A 22 -8.33 4.20 10.09
CA CYS A 22 -9.62 4.39 10.73
C CYS A 22 -9.49 4.66 12.23
N VAL A 23 -8.27 4.86 12.76
CA VAL A 23 -8.04 5.17 14.18
C VAL A 23 -7.92 6.68 14.35
N MET A 24 -8.73 7.24 15.25
CA MET A 24 -8.71 8.64 15.64
C MET A 24 -7.49 8.96 16.51
N ARG A 25 -7.17 10.25 16.68
CA ARG A 25 -5.98 10.70 17.42
C ARG A 25 -5.93 10.19 18.88
N ASP A 26 -7.08 9.93 19.48
CA ASP A 26 -7.24 9.41 20.84
C ASP A 26 -7.20 7.87 20.92
N GLY A 27 -7.03 7.18 19.79
CA GLY A 27 -7.02 5.72 19.71
C GLY A 27 -8.40 5.10 19.51
N ALA A 28 -9.48 5.88 19.45
CA ALA A 28 -10.81 5.34 19.16
C ALA A 28 -10.95 4.94 17.69
N ALA A 29 -11.75 3.91 17.41
CA ALA A 29 -12.13 3.58 16.04
C ALA A 29 -13.12 4.61 15.51
N ALA A 30 -12.86 5.14 14.32
CA ALA A 30 -13.76 6.04 13.63
C ALA A 30 -15.01 5.27 13.15
N GLY A 31 -16.20 5.87 13.34
CA GLY A 31 -17.44 5.30 12.78
C GLY A 31 -17.49 5.36 11.25
N GLU A 32 -16.80 6.34 10.65
CA GLU A 32 -16.61 6.49 9.21
C GLU A 32 -15.25 7.14 8.94
N THR A 33 -14.61 6.81 7.82
CA THR A 33 -13.37 7.44 7.36
C THR A 33 -13.52 7.86 5.91
N LEU A 34 -13.30 9.15 5.63
CA LEU A 34 -13.36 9.73 4.30
C LEU A 34 -11.96 10.16 3.86
N LEU A 35 -11.58 9.78 2.64
CA LEU A 35 -10.35 10.22 2.00
C LEU A 35 -10.70 11.11 0.81
N PHE A 36 -10.29 12.37 0.87
CA PHE A 36 -10.40 13.28 -0.27
C PHE A 36 -9.13 13.20 -1.11
N ILE A 37 -9.28 12.90 -2.39
CA ILE A 37 -8.19 12.84 -3.38
C ILE A 37 -8.57 13.80 -4.51
N ASP A 38 -7.78 14.84 -4.71
CA ASP A 38 -7.95 15.74 -5.85
C ASP A 38 -7.32 15.15 -7.14
N SER A 39 -7.54 15.84 -8.27
CA SER A 39 -7.08 15.35 -9.57
C SER A 39 -5.56 15.27 -9.69
N GLU A 40 -4.83 16.23 -9.11
CA GLU A 40 -3.36 16.25 -9.14
C GLU A 40 -2.79 15.06 -8.34
N THR A 41 -3.30 14.86 -7.12
CA THR A 41 -2.93 13.71 -6.28
C THR A 41 -3.28 12.39 -6.96
N LEU A 42 -4.43 12.31 -7.65
CA LEU A 42 -4.82 11.13 -8.39
C LEU A 42 -3.82 10.78 -9.51
N ASP A 43 -3.43 11.77 -10.32
CA ASP A 43 -2.48 11.58 -11.41
C ASP A 43 -1.11 11.12 -10.89
N ASP A 44 -0.64 11.72 -9.80
CA ASP A 44 0.59 11.30 -9.12
C ASP A 44 0.53 9.86 -8.63
N LEU A 45 -0.58 9.46 -8.00
CA LEU A 45 -0.79 8.08 -7.53
C LEU A 45 -0.82 7.09 -8.70
N VAL A 46 -1.41 7.45 -9.84
CA VAL A 46 -1.41 6.63 -11.06
C VAL A 46 0.02 6.43 -11.58
N HIS A 47 0.80 7.51 -11.67
CA HIS A 47 2.19 7.44 -12.10
C HIS A 47 3.05 6.60 -11.16
N LEU A 48 2.90 6.78 -9.85
CA LEU A 48 3.59 6.01 -8.83
C LEU A 48 3.23 4.53 -8.91
N ALA A 49 1.94 4.18 -8.95
CA ALA A 49 1.48 2.80 -9.04
C ALA A 49 2.04 2.09 -10.28
N ASN A 50 2.06 2.79 -11.42
CA ASN A 50 2.64 2.26 -12.66
C ASN A 50 4.15 2.03 -12.54
N ARG A 51 4.88 2.94 -11.88
CA ARG A 51 6.32 2.77 -11.60
C ARG A 51 6.58 1.59 -10.67
N LEU A 52 5.84 1.48 -9.57
CA LEU A 52 5.97 0.36 -8.62
C LEU A 52 5.69 -0.98 -9.29
N ARG A 53 4.68 -1.06 -10.17
CA ARG A 53 4.38 -2.28 -10.93
C ARG A 53 5.56 -2.72 -11.82
N ARG A 54 6.29 -1.77 -12.42
CA ARG A 54 7.50 -2.07 -13.19
C ARG A 54 8.66 -2.54 -12.30
N LEU A 55 8.82 -1.91 -11.13
CA LEU A 55 9.88 -2.26 -10.17
C LEU A 55 9.64 -3.60 -9.48
N ALA A 56 8.39 -4.00 -9.26
CA ALA A 56 8.02 -5.26 -8.63
C ALA A 56 8.60 -6.50 -9.36
N LEU A 57 8.88 -6.39 -10.66
CA LEU A 57 9.57 -7.44 -11.43
C LEU A 57 10.99 -7.71 -10.95
N PHE A 58 11.59 -6.76 -10.23
CA PHE A 58 12.95 -6.79 -9.74
C PHE A 58 13.03 -6.76 -8.22
N GLU A 59 11.92 -7.02 -7.52
CA GLU A 59 11.79 -6.82 -6.08
C GLU A 59 12.88 -7.55 -5.28
N ASP A 60 13.15 -8.82 -5.59
CA ASP A 60 14.18 -9.61 -4.90
C ASP A 60 15.59 -9.03 -5.10
N ARG A 61 15.90 -8.54 -6.30
CA ARG A 61 17.19 -7.91 -6.59
C ARG A 61 17.34 -6.58 -5.85
N ILE A 62 16.28 -5.79 -5.82
CA ILE A 62 16.25 -4.51 -5.07
C ILE A 62 16.45 -4.79 -3.58
N ARG A 63 15.74 -5.77 -3.03
CA ARG A 63 15.85 -6.18 -1.62
C ARG A 63 17.27 -6.60 -1.25
N ALA A 64 17.91 -7.42 -2.10
CA ALA A 64 19.28 -7.87 -1.90
C ALA A 64 20.32 -6.74 -1.93
N MET A 65 20.10 -5.70 -2.74
CA MET A 65 20.97 -4.53 -2.80
C MET A 65 20.78 -3.58 -1.60
N ALA A 66 19.55 -3.43 -1.10
CA ALA A 66 19.24 -2.54 0.01
C ALA A 66 19.67 -3.07 1.39
N SER A 67 19.95 -4.37 1.49
CA SER A 67 20.45 -5.03 2.70
C SER A 67 21.97 -5.07 2.82
N GLN A 68 22.70 -4.34 1.95
CA GLN A 68 24.14 -4.11 2.03
C GLN A 68 24.42 -2.77 2.71
#